data_AF-A0A718Y4Y7-F1
#
_entry.id   AF-A0A718Y4Y7-F1
#
_cell.length_a   1.000
_cell.length_b   1.000
_cell.length_c   1.000
_cell.angle_alpha   90.00
_cell.angle_beta   90.00
_cell.angle_gamma   90.00
#
_symmetry.space_group_name_H-M   'P 1'
#
loop_
_entity.id
_entity.type
_entity.pdbx_description
1 polymer ?
#
loop_
_entity_poly.entity_id
_entity_poly.type
_entity_poly.pdbx_seq_one_letter_code
_entity_poly.pdbx_strand_id
1 'polypeptide(L)' 'MNNSLSQATNGLLMQLVMDLKSGYLRRCESLGLAREEMQMLQGLTIEEIHYLSNSEVSVIRLDINHENLLR' A
#
# COMPACT_ATOMS: atom_id res chain seq x y z
N MET A 1 -0.74 -20.34 -8.51
CA MET A 1 -1.65 -19.42 -9.22
C MET A 1 -2.36 -18.53 -8.20
N ASN A 2 -1.75 -17.38 -7.85
CA ASN A 2 -2.45 -16.30 -7.13
C ASN A 2 -1.77 -14.92 -7.37
N ASN A 3 -1.15 -14.73 -8.54
CA ASN A 3 -0.40 -13.49 -8.85
C ASN A 3 -1.31 -12.28 -9.10
N SER A 4 -2.61 -12.48 -9.33
CA SER A 4 -3.56 -11.41 -9.63
C SER A 4 -3.76 -10.48 -8.43
N LEU A 5 -3.80 -11.03 -7.22
CA LEU A 5 -3.96 -10.25 -6.01
C LEU A 5 -2.66 -9.52 -5.66
N SER A 6 -1.51 -10.19 -5.71
CA SER A 6 -0.21 -9.55 -5.50
C SER A 6 -0.02 -8.38 -6.49
N GLN A 7 -0.33 -8.56 -7.77
CA GLN A 7 -0.25 -7.47 -8.76
C GLN A 7 -1.22 -6.32 -8.49
N ALA A 8 -2.48 -6.60 -8.12
CA ALA A 8 -3.44 -5.56 -7.78
C ALA A 8 -3.01 -4.78 -6.52
N THR A 9 -2.51 -5.49 -5.51
CA THR A 9 -2.07 -4.89 -4.25
C THR A 9 -0.77 -4.09 -4.43
N ASN A 10 0.11 -4.53 -5.32
CA ASN A 10 1.31 -3.80 -5.71
C ASN A 10 0.97 -2.52 -6.51
N GLY A 11 -0.06 -2.55 -7.35
CA GLY A 11 -0.60 -1.34 -7.99
C GLY A 11 -1.12 -0.33 -6.95
N LEU A 12 -1.81 -0.81 -5.91
CA LEU A 12 -2.24 0.04 -4.79
C LEU A 12 -1.04 0.61 -4.02
N LEU A 13 0.01 -0.18 -3.77
CA LEU A 13 1.25 0.29 -3.15
C LEU A 13 1.85 1.45 -3.96
N MET A 14 1.99 1.28 -5.27
CA MET A 14 2.57 2.31 -6.13
C MET A 14 1.74 3.59 -6.11
N GLN A 15 0.40 3.48 -6.16
CA GLN A 15 -0.49 4.63 -6.05
C GLN A 15 -0.34 5.33 -4.69
N LEU A 16 -0.28 4.58 -3.59
CA LEU A 16 -0.08 5.12 -2.24
C LEU A 16 1.25 5.86 -2.11
N VAL A 17 2.34 5.29 -2.62
CA VAL A 17 3.65 5.95 -2.57
C VAL A 17 3.68 7.22 -3.43
N MET A 18 3.04 7.21 -4.60
CA MET A 18 2.90 8.40 -5.44
C MET A 18 2.06 9.50 -4.76
N ASP A 19 0.97 9.11 -4.09
CA ASP A 19 0.12 10.02 -3.33
C ASP A 19 0.92 10.65 -2.16
N LEU A 20 1.71 9.85 -1.45
CA LEU A 20 2.60 10.30 -0.37
C LEU A 20 3.68 11.26 -0.88
N LYS A 21 4.35 10.93 -1.99
CA LYS A 21 5.39 11.78 -2.60
C LYS A 21 4.80 13.09 -3.15
N SER A 22 3.54 13.08 -3.55
CA SER A 22 2.80 14.27 -4.00
C SER A 22 2.25 15.12 -2.85
N GLY A 23 2.42 14.70 -1.59
CA GLY A 23 2.00 15.43 -0.40
C GLY A 23 0.56 15.16 0.07
N TYR A 24 -0.11 14.13 -0.46
CA TYR A 24 -1.48 13.76 -0.06
C TYR A 24 -1.54 12.97 1.27
N LEU A 25 -0.86 13.45 2.31
CA LEU A 25 -0.75 12.76 3.61
C LEU A 25 -2.12 12.48 4.24
N ARG A 26 -3.02 13.48 4.23
CA ARG A 26 -4.36 13.35 4.81
C ARG A 26 -5.18 12.22 4.17
N ARG A 27 -4.98 11.96 2.88
CA ARG A 27 -5.66 10.88 2.16
C ARG A 27 -5.15 9.53 2.61
N CYS A 28 -3.83 9.38 2.77
CA CYS A 28 -3.22 8.16 3.30
C CYS A 28 -3.64 7.91 4.76
N GLU A 29 -3.70 8.95 5.60
CA GLU A 29 -4.26 8.84 6.96
C GLU A 29 -5.73 8.40 6.94
N SER A 30 -6.53 8.95 6.03
CA SER A 30 -7.95 8.57 5.89
C SER A 30 -8.15 7.14 5.39
N LEU A 31 -7.14 6.56 4.73
CA LEU A 31 -7.09 5.16 4.33
C LEU A 31 -6.62 4.23 5.46
N GLY A 32 -6.25 4.79 6.61
CA GLY A 32 -5.83 4.03 7.79
C GLY A 32 -4.33 3.77 7.88
N LEU A 33 -3.50 4.42 7.07
CA LEU A 33 -2.04 4.29 7.18
C LEU A 33 -1.54 5.00 8.44
N ALA A 34 -0.75 4.29 9.24
CA ALA A 34 -0.06 4.87 10.37
C ALA A 34 1.06 5.82 9.89
N ARG A 35 1.43 6.76 10.74
CA ARG A 35 2.43 7.79 10.38
C ARG A 35 3.80 7.18 10.10
N GLU A 36 4.16 6.16 10.86
CA GLU A 36 5.38 5.37 10.72
C GLU A 36 5.41 4.65 9.37
N GLU A 37 4.28 4.08 8.94
CA GLU A 37 4.14 3.40 7.64
C GLU A 37 4.29 4.39 6.49
N MET A 38 3.67 5.57 6.60
CA MET A 38 3.81 6.63 5.59
C MET A 38 5.26 7.11 5.47
N GLN A 39 5.99 7.23 6.59
CA GLN A 39 7.41 7.60 6.57
C GLN A 39 8.27 6.52 5.90
N MET A 40 8.02 5.24 6.20
CA MET A 40 8.71 4.12 5.55
C MET A 40 8.46 4.13 4.03
N LEU A 41 7.21 4.31 3.60
CA LEU A 41 6.83 4.37 2.19
C LEU A 41 7.42 5.59 1.45
N GLN A 42 7.56 6.74 2.12
CA GLN A 42 8.22 7.90 1.53
C GLN A 42 9.72 7.71 1.32
N GLY A 43 10.36 6.96 2.22
CA GLY A 43 11.78 6.62 2.16
C GLY A 43 12.14 5.69 0.99
N LEU A 44 11.17 4.97 0.43
CA LEU A 44 11.40 4.09 -0.71
C LEU A 44 11.73 4.87 -1.98
N THR A 45 12.74 4.38 -2.69
CA THR A 45 13.09 4.79 -4.05
C THR A 45 12.15 4.19 -5.08
N ILE A 46 12.11 4.76 -6.28
CA ILE A 46 11.32 4.22 -7.39
C ILE A 46 11.77 2.80 -7.75
N GLU A 47 13.07 2.52 -7.66
CA GLU A 47 13.65 1.20 -7.92
C GLU A 47 13.19 0.16 -6.90
N GLU A 48 13.18 0.51 -5.61
CA GLU A 48 12.68 -0.37 -4.55
C GLU A 48 11.18 -0.64 -4.71
N ILE A 49 10.38 0.38 -5.06
CA ILE A 49 8.94 0.20 -5.32
C ILE A 49 8.73 -0.72 -6.53
N HIS A 50 9.52 -0.55 -7.59
CA HIS A 50 9.43 -1.39 -8.78
C HIS A 50 9.87 -2.84 -8.48
N TYR A 51 10.90 -3.02 -7.66
CA TYR A 51 11.33 -4.33 -7.18
C TYR A 51 10.23 -5.01 -6.35
N LEU A 52 9.66 -4.29 -5.39
CA LEU A 52 8.56 -4.74 -4.55
C LEU A 52 7.30 -5.06 -5.39
N SER A 53 7.02 -4.26 -6.43
CA SER A 53 5.86 -4.46 -7.29
C SER A 53 5.96 -5.71 -8.18
N ASN A 54 7.18 -6.14 -8.49
CA ASN A 54 7.46 -7.38 -9.21
C ASN A 54 7.74 -8.58 -8.27
N SER A 55 7.72 -8.36 -6.95
CA SER A 55 7.91 -9.41 -5.97
C SER A 55 6.68 -10.33 -5.91
N GLU A 56 6.93 -11.63 -5.72
CA GLU A 56 5.87 -12.61 -5.47
C GLU A 56 5.27 -12.48 -4.05
N VAL A 57 5.94 -11.73 -3.17
CA VAL A 57 5.52 -11.50 -1.79
C VAL A 57 4.65 -10.25 -1.70
N SER A 58 3.44 -10.39 -1.15
CA SER A 58 2.55 -9.25 -0.89
C SER A 58 3.17 -8.33 0.16
N VAL A 59 3.41 -7.07 -0.23
CA VAL A 59 3.96 -6.01 0.62
C VAL A 59 2.87 -5.33 1.45
N ILE A 60 1.63 -5.38 0.98
CA ILE A 60 0.45 -4.85 1.65
C ILE A 60 -0.49 -6.02 1.96
N ARG A 61 -1.07 -6.00 3.15
CA ARG A 61 -2.16 -6.89 3.54
C ARG A 61 -3.46 -6.09 3.53
N LEU A 62 -4.42 -6.52 2.71
CA LEU A 62 -5.79 -6.01 2.78
C LEU A 62 -6.51 -6.77 3.89
N ASP A 63 -7.09 -6.06 4.84
CA ASP A 63 -7.93 -6.64 5.88
C ASP A 63 -9.36 -6.11 5.73
N ILE A 64 -10.35 -6.98 5.90
CA ILE A 64 -11.75 -6.60 5.90
C ILE A 64 -12.19 -6.57 7.35
N ASN A 65 -12.62 -5.40 7.82
CA ASN A 65 -13.13 -5.29 9.18
C ASN A 65 -14.49 -5.99 9.32
N HIS A 66 -14.44 -7.28 9.66
CA HIS A 66 -15.60 -8.16 9.79
C HIS A 66 -16.54 -7.75 10.93
N GLU A 67 -16.06 -7.00 11.93
CA GLU A 67 -16.89 -6.47 13.01
C GLU A 67 -17.94 -5.48 12.48
N ASN A 68 -17.63 -4.75 11.41
CA ASN A 68 -18.56 -3.85 10.73
C ASN A 68 -19.51 -4.58 9.76
N LEU A 69 -19.26 -5.86 9.48
CA LEU A 69 -20.06 -6.68 8.57
C LEU A 69 -21.08 -7.56 9.31
N LEU A 70 -20.92 -7.74 10.61
CA LEU A 70 -21.91 -8.38 11.46
C LEU A 70 -23.03 -7.37 11.72
N ARG A 71 -24.15 -7.56 11.02
CA ARG A 71 -25.39 -6.81 11.18
C ARG A 71 -26.27 -7.43 12.26
#